data_AF-A0A146F9V9-F1
#
_entry.id   AF-A0A146F9V9-F1
#
_cell.length_a   1.000
_cell.length_b   1.000
_cell.length_c   1.000
_cell.angle_alpha   90.00
_cell.angle_beta   90.00
_cell.angle_gamma   90.00
#
_symmetry.space_group_name_H-M   'P 1'
#
loop_
_entity.id
_entity.type
_entity.pdbx_description
1 polymer ?
#
loop_
_entity_poly.entity_id
_entity_poly.type
_entity_poly.pdbx_seq_one_letter_code
_entity_poly.pdbx_strand_id
1 'polypeptide(L)'
;MNTFGLHADGPFGGQGGSSYDARDGEEKVKHVDVWTAKYGDANYDVIGAIDFRFQNGYSTGRIGGRDPAVPLSGPYPFDFMDDEGIDDMYVFAGDGEGFVNGLEFHTNFDRRFKVGGSEGRPNHLRGPDLGAKGEWAGATGRDNLHGADAVVDNMILYFKE
;
A
#
# COMPACT_ATOMS: atom_id res chain seq x y z
N MET A 1 16.14 0.23 -15.87
CA MET A 1 16.41 1.68 -15.85
C MET A 1 15.47 2.26 -14.80
N ASN A 2 15.99 2.57 -13.61
CA ASN A 2 15.28 3.33 -12.58
C ASN A 2 15.14 4.76 -13.09
N THR A 3 13.98 5.12 -13.62
CA THR A 3 13.74 6.46 -14.17
C THR A 3 13.35 7.49 -13.10
N PHE A 4 13.27 7.08 -11.85
CA PHE A 4 13.13 7.91 -10.66
C PHE A 4 14.01 7.26 -9.59
N GLY A 5 14.62 8.02 -8.68
CA GLY A 5 15.43 7.55 -7.55
C GLY A 5 14.60 6.77 -6.53
N LEU A 6 13.86 5.77 -7.00
CA LEU A 6 12.91 4.95 -6.27
C LEU A 6 13.29 3.48 -6.40
N HIS A 7 13.26 2.82 -5.26
CA HIS A 7 13.25 1.38 -5.10
C HIS A 7 11.82 0.86 -5.27
N ALA A 8 11.62 -0.28 -5.93
CA ALA A 8 10.31 -0.88 -6.13
C ALA A 8 10.29 -2.32 -5.59
N ASP A 9 9.25 -2.66 -4.82
CA ASP A 9 9.03 -4.02 -4.30
C ASP A 9 7.60 -4.51 -4.56
N GLY A 10 7.44 -5.81 -4.79
CA GLY A 10 6.22 -6.45 -5.29
C GLY A 10 6.29 -6.87 -6.77
N PRO A 11 5.15 -7.04 -7.46
CA PRO A 11 3.78 -6.79 -7.01
C PRO A 11 3.30 -7.78 -5.94
N PHE A 12 2.51 -7.30 -4.98
CA PHE A 12 1.81 -8.11 -3.99
C PHE A 12 0.32 -8.19 -4.35
N GLY A 13 -0.29 -9.36 -4.22
CA GLY A 13 -1.71 -9.58 -4.49
C GLY A 13 -2.01 -10.19 -5.87
N GLY A 14 -3.27 -10.13 -6.29
CA GLY A 14 -3.78 -10.83 -7.46
C GLY A 14 -3.79 -10.01 -8.76
N GLN A 15 -4.41 -10.54 -9.79
CA GLN A 15 -4.48 -9.95 -11.14
C GLN A 15 -5.80 -9.17 -11.37
N GLY A 16 -6.43 -8.70 -10.30
CA GLY A 16 -7.71 -7.99 -10.38
C GLY A 16 -7.57 -6.46 -10.54
N GLY A 17 -8.73 -5.82 -10.59
CA GLY A 17 -8.85 -4.37 -10.54
C GLY A 17 -8.47 -3.65 -11.83
N SER A 18 -8.41 -2.32 -11.74
CA SER A 18 -7.89 -1.44 -12.79
C SER A 18 -6.53 -0.88 -12.39
N SER A 19 -5.68 -0.60 -13.37
CA SER A 19 -4.39 0.04 -13.12
C SER A 19 -4.54 1.41 -12.42
N TYR A 20 -3.54 1.73 -11.61
CA TYR A 20 -3.39 3.02 -10.97
C TYR A 20 -1.89 3.34 -10.81
N ASP A 21 -1.57 4.63 -10.78
CA ASP A 21 -0.26 5.13 -10.39
C ASP A 21 -0.46 6.17 -9.30
N ALA A 22 -0.09 5.81 -8.07
CA ALA A 22 -0.26 6.61 -6.89
C ALA A 22 1.10 7.05 -6.35
N ARG A 23 1.93 7.56 -7.24
CA ARG A 23 3.20 8.22 -6.96
C ARG A 23 3.12 9.68 -7.37
N ASP A 24 3.98 10.49 -6.78
CA ASP A 24 4.14 11.90 -7.16
C ASP A 24 5.63 12.21 -7.32
N GLY A 25 6.21 11.77 -8.44
CA GLY A 25 7.65 11.85 -8.65
C GLY A 25 8.44 11.11 -7.56
N GLU A 26 9.36 11.82 -6.90
CA GLU A 26 10.14 11.33 -5.74
C GLU A 26 9.66 11.93 -4.41
N GLU A 27 8.45 12.49 -4.38
CA GLU A 27 7.88 13.08 -3.18
C GLU A 27 7.61 12.00 -2.12
N LYS A 28 7.94 12.32 -0.87
CA LYS A 28 7.71 11.43 0.27
C LYS A 28 6.24 11.45 0.66
N VAL A 29 5.66 10.29 0.94
CA VAL A 29 4.36 10.15 1.61
C VAL A 29 4.48 10.63 3.05
N LYS A 30 3.64 11.58 3.44
CA LYS A 30 3.56 12.12 4.81
C LYS A 30 2.34 11.61 5.56
N HIS A 31 1.32 11.17 4.85
CA HIS A 31 0.09 10.66 5.43
C HIS A 31 -0.46 9.53 4.56
N VAL A 32 -0.93 8.47 5.23
CA VAL A 32 -1.68 7.41 4.58
C VAL A 32 -3.00 7.21 5.32
N ASP A 33 -4.10 7.18 4.57
CA ASP A 33 -5.39 6.69 5.04
C ASP A 33 -5.63 5.32 4.43
N VAL A 34 -5.92 4.32 5.27
CA VAL A 34 -6.25 2.97 4.81
C VAL A 34 -7.66 2.59 5.25
N TRP A 35 -8.45 2.04 4.34
CA TRP A 35 -9.76 1.46 4.64
C TRP A 35 -9.70 -0.05 4.47
N THR A 36 -10.37 -0.76 5.37
CA THR A 36 -10.54 -2.20 5.26
C THR A 36 -11.92 -2.54 4.70
N ALA A 37 -12.04 -3.72 4.10
CA ALA A 37 -13.30 -4.26 3.62
C ALA A 37 -13.36 -5.75 3.90
N LYS A 38 -14.59 -6.27 3.88
CA LYS A 38 -14.87 -7.69 3.82
C LYS A 38 -15.19 -8.05 2.37
N TYR A 39 -14.40 -8.91 1.74
CA TYR A 39 -14.49 -9.13 0.30
C TYR A 39 -14.22 -10.58 -0.15
N GLY A 40 -14.79 -10.94 -1.30
CA GLY A 40 -14.74 -12.30 -1.87
C GLY A 40 -15.69 -13.30 -1.19
N ASP A 41 -15.78 -14.51 -1.76
CA ASP A 41 -16.75 -15.54 -1.34
C ASP A 41 -16.57 -16.01 0.11
N ALA A 42 -15.34 -15.95 0.63
CA ALA A 42 -15.02 -16.34 2.00
C ALA A 42 -14.98 -15.15 2.98
N ASN A 43 -15.35 -13.94 2.54
CA ASN A 43 -15.46 -12.76 3.39
C ASN A 43 -14.11 -12.39 4.09
N TYR A 44 -13.03 -12.36 3.30
CA TYR A 44 -11.67 -12.05 3.77
C TYR A 44 -11.54 -10.61 4.25
N ASP A 45 -10.65 -10.36 5.22
CA ASP A 45 -10.30 -9.01 5.66
C ASP A 45 -9.23 -8.45 4.72
N VAL A 46 -9.61 -7.46 3.91
CA VAL A 46 -8.74 -6.90 2.88
C VAL A 46 -8.57 -5.40 3.02
N ILE A 47 -7.53 -4.87 2.37
CA ILE A 47 -7.43 -3.44 2.10
C ILE A 47 -8.47 -3.09 1.04
N GLY A 48 -9.55 -2.45 1.48
CA GLY A 48 -10.62 -2.00 0.62
C GLY A 48 -10.23 -0.74 -0.15
N ALA A 49 -9.46 0.15 0.48
CA ALA A 49 -8.91 1.30 -0.20
C ALA A 49 -7.69 1.92 0.50
N ILE A 50 -6.95 2.75 -0.22
CA ILE A 50 -5.81 3.52 0.29
C ILE A 50 -5.76 4.91 -0.34
N ASP A 51 -5.34 5.92 0.41
CA ASP A 51 -5.03 7.27 -0.08
C ASP A 51 -3.67 7.70 0.47
N PHE A 52 -2.83 8.27 -0.39
CA PHE A 52 -1.54 8.83 -0.02
C PHE A 52 -1.58 10.35 -0.13
N ARG A 53 -1.07 11.03 0.90
CA ARG A 53 -0.77 12.46 0.82
C ARG A 53 0.72 12.70 0.95
N PHE A 54 1.25 13.46 0.00
CA PHE A 54 2.66 13.71 -0.18
C PHE A 54 3.10 14.98 0.52
N GLN A 55 4.41 15.12 0.74
CA GLN A 55 4.99 16.28 1.43
C GLN A 55 4.71 17.63 0.73
N ASN A 56 4.43 17.63 -0.57
CA ASN A 56 4.03 18.82 -1.33
C ASN A 56 2.53 19.15 -1.20
N GLY A 57 1.76 18.35 -0.46
CA GLY A 57 0.33 18.51 -0.24
C GLY A 57 -0.57 17.84 -1.29
N TYR A 58 -0.01 17.20 -2.33
CA TYR A 58 -0.78 16.40 -3.27
C TYR A 58 -1.40 15.18 -2.57
N SER A 59 -2.63 14.82 -2.96
CA SER A 59 -3.31 13.61 -2.52
C SER A 59 -3.76 12.83 -3.75
N THR A 60 -3.58 11.51 -3.71
CA THR A 60 -4.04 10.62 -4.78
C THR A 60 -5.56 10.50 -4.81
N GLY A 61 -6.22 10.86 -3.70
CA GLY A 61 -7.56 10.40 -3.41
C GLY A 61 -7.59 8.89 -3.18
N ARG A 62 -8.80 8.36 -3.01
CA ARG A 62 -8.99 6.96 -2.68
C ARG A 62 -8.76 6.03 -3.88
N ILE A 63 -7.83 5.10 -3.73
CA ILE A 63 -7.55 4.00 -4.66
C ILE A 63 -8.24 2.75 -4.11
N GLY A 64 -9.05 2.09 -4.94
CA GLY A 64 -9.95 1.02 -4.50
C GLY A 64 -11.26 1.56 -3.90
N GLY A 65 -12.14 0.65 -3.48
CA GLY A 65 -13.40 1.01 -2.82
C GLY A 65 -14.40 1.73 -3.74
N ARG A 66 -14.38 1.45 -5.06
CA ARG A 66 -15.29 2.09 -6.02
C ARG A 66 -16.69 1.47 -6.03
N ASP A 67 -16.80 0.21 -5.64
CA ASP A 67 -18.06 -0.52 -5.59
C ASP A 67 -18.87 -0.13 -4.33
N PRO A 68 -20.03 0.53 -4.45
CA PRO A 68 -20.85 0.91 -3.31
C PRO A 68 -21.48 -0.29 -2.58
N ALA A 69 -21.49 -1.48 -3.18
CA ALA A 69 -21.95 -2.71 -2.53
C ALA A 69 -20.92 -3.28 -1.54
N VAL A 70 -19.67 -2.81 -1.58
CA VAL A 70 -18.59 -3.23 -0.68
C VAL A 70 -18.41 -2.17 0.42
N PRO A 71 -18.95 -2.40 1.63
CA PRO A 71 -18.82 -1.43 2.71
C PRO A 71 -17.38 -1.35 3.20
N LEU A 72 -16.86 -0.13 3.29
CA LEU A 72 -15.53 0.16 3.84
C LEU A 72 -15.61 0.48 5.33
N SER A 73 -14.59 0.05 6.08
CA SER A 73 -14.34 0.43 7.47
C SER A 73 -13.06 1.28 7.55
N GLY A 74 -13.09 2.37 8.33
CA GLY A 74 -11.98 3.34 8.42
C GLY A 74 -12.42 4.78 8.07
N PRO A 75 -11.46 5.68 7.76
CA PRO A 75 -10.04 5.41 7.55
C PRO A 75 -9.29 5.10 8.85
N TYR A 76 -8.20 4.34 8.71
CA TYR A 76 -7.15 4.14 9.69
C TYR A 76 -5.93 4.96 9.25
N PRO A 77 -5.72 6.15 9.84
CA PRO A 77 -4.65 7.05 9.41
C PRO A 77 -3.29 6.68 10.02
N PHE A 78 -2.22 7.00 9.30
CA PHE A 78 -0.87 7.11 9.85
C PHE A 78 -0.14 8.33 9.28
N ASP A 79 0.29 9.23 10.17
CA ASP A 79 1.11 10.39 9.84
C ASP A 79 2.58 10.10 10.10
N PHE A 80 3.43 10.31 9.09
CA PHE A 80 4.89 10.24 9.23
C PHE A 80 5.43 11.58 9.72
N MET A 81 6.29 11.54 10.75
CA MET A 81 7.06 12.70 11.17
C MET A 81 8.15 13.04 10.13
N ASP A 82 8.79 14.19 10.29
CA ASP A 82 9.99 14.50 9.51
C ASP A 82 11.10 13.50 9.89
N ASP A 83 11.85 13.02 8.90
CA ASP A 83 12.87 11.97 9.04
C ASP A 83 12.36 10.58 9.54
N GLU A 84 11.05 10.41 9.70
CA GLU A 84 10.47 9.09 10.01
C GLU A 84 10.39 8.24 8.74
N GLY A 85 10.91 7.03 8.82
CA GLY A 85 10.94 6.04 7.75
C GLY A 85 10.63 4.65 8.28
N ILE A 86 10.14 3.78 7.39
CA ILE A 86 9.81 2.40 7.70
C ILE A 86 11.11 1.58 7.75
N ASP A 87 11.34 0.81 8.81
CA ASP A 87 12.53 -0.05 8.94
C ASP A 87 12.20 -1.56 8.93
N ASP A 88 10.92 -1.91 9.09
CA ASP A 88 10.39 -3.27 9.00
C ASP A 88 8.94 -3.22 8.50
N MET A 89 8.60 -3.96 7.44
CA MET A 89 7.24 -4.00 6.89
C MET A 89 6.82 -5.40 6.47
N TYR A 90 5.59 -5.76 6.78
CA TYR A 90 4.89 -6.91 6.22
C TYR A 90 3.75 -6.45 5.32
N VAL A 91 3.74 -7.00 4.11
CA VAL A 91 2.58 -6.95 3.20
C VAL A 91 1.94 -8.34 3.20
N PHE A 92 0.72 -8.43 3.73
CA PHE A 92 -0.07 -9.66 3.68
C PHE A 92 -0.92 -9.60 2.41
N ALA A 93 -0.62 -10.48 1.46
CA ALA A 93 -1.36 -10.53 0.21
C ALA A 93 -1.44 -11.97 -0.30
N GLY A 94 -2.43 -12.28 -1.13
CA GLY A 94 -2.49 -13.59 -1.75
C GLY A 94 -1.27 -13.87 -2.65
N ASP A 95 -0.93 -15.15 -2.82
CA ASP A 95 0.29 -15.63 -3.49
C ASP A 95 0.22 -15.52 -5.02
N GLY A 96 0.05 -14.29 -5.53
CA GLY A 96 -0.19 -14.02 -6.96
C GLY A 96 -1.65 -14.16 -7.40
N GLU A 97 -2.55 -14.45 -6.46
CA GLU A 97 -4.00 -14.53 -6.60
C GLU A 97 -4.67 -13.69 -5.50
N GLY A 98 -5.93 -13.27 -5.69
CA GLY A 98 -6.69 -12.56 -4.65
C GLY A 98 -6.36 -11.07 -4.50
N PHE A 99 -6.23 -10.62 -3.24
CA PHE A 99 -6.21 -9.20 -2.86
C PHE A 99 -5.04 -8.89 -1.93
N VAL A 100 -4.81 -7.60 -1.66
CA VAL A 100 -3.96 -7.17 -0.54
C VAL A 100 -4.79 -7.27 0.74
N ASN A 101 -4.44 -8.19 1.63
CA ASN A 101 -5.16 -8.43 2.88
C ASN A 101 -4.87 -7.34 3.91
N GLY A 102 -3.59 -7.01 4.11
CA GLY A 102 -3.21 -6.09 5.17
C GLY A 102 -1.77 -5.61 5.07
N LEU A 103 -1.48 -4.58 5.87
CA LEU A 103 -0.18 -3.97 6.03
C LEU A 103 0.17 -3.90 7.51
N GLU A 104 1.39 -4.26 7.84
CA GLU A 104 1.98 -4.03 9.16
C GLU A 104 3.36 -3.41 8.96
N PHE A 105 3.67 -2.33 9.66
CA PHE A 105 5.02 -1.75 9.62
C PHE A 105 5.44 -1.13 10.94
N HIS A 106 6.75 -1.10 11.13
CA HIS A 106 7.46 -0.41 12.18
C HIS A 106 8.30 0.72 11.57
N THR A 107 8.48 1.81 12.32
CA THR A 107 9.30 2.95 11.91
C THR A 107 10.52 3.12 12.81
N ASN A 108 11.54 3.78 12.29
CA ASN A 108 12.73 4.19 13.04
C ASN A 108 12.44 5.10 14.26
N PHE A 109 11.19 5.52 14.46
CA PHE A 109 10.71 6.30 15.60
C PHE A 109 9.96 5.44 16.63
N ASP A 110 10.09 4.11 16.56
CA ASP A 110 9.44 3.12 17.46
C ASP A 110 7.90 3.19 17.40
N ARG A 111 7.35 3.51 16.22
CA ARG A 111 5.92 3.51 15.98
C ARG A 111 5.53 2.30 15.15
N ARG A 112 4.35 1.76 15.44
CA ARG A 112 3.80 0.61 14.73
C ARG A 112 2.46 0.95 14.12
N PHE A 113 2.20 0.40 12.94
CA PHE A 113 0.94 0.47 12.26
C PHE A 113 0.55 -0.92 11.79
N LYS A 114 -0.71 -1.29 11.97
CA LYS A 114 -1.28 -2.55 11.49
C LYS A 114 -2.71 -2.33 11.04
N VAL A 115 -3.03 -2.73 9.83
CA VAL A 115 -4.36 -2.57 9.24
C VAL A 115 -4.67 -3.72 8.29
N GLY A 116 -5.94 -4.11 8.23
CA GLY A 116 -6.40 -5.23 7.40
C GLY A 116 -6.16 -6.60 8.03
N GLY A 117 -6.28 -7.62 7.17
CA GLY A 117 -6.10 -9.02 7.52
C GLY A 117 -4.64 -9.48 7.52
N SER A 118 -4.42 -10.70 8.01
CA SER A 118 -3.10 -11.37 8.02
C SER A 118 -3.14 -12.79 7.45
N GLU A 119 -4.27 -13.17 6.86
CA GLU A 119 -4.54 -14.47 6.26
C GLU A 119 -3.86 -14.65 4.88
N GLY A 120 -3.43 -13.55 4.26
CA GLY A 120 -2.59 -13.59 3.06
C GLY A 120 -1.17 -14.09 3.36
N ARG A 121 -0.41 -14.42 2.32
CA ARG A 121 1.01 -14.77 2.44
C ARG A 121 1.77 -13.55 3.02
N PRO A 122 2.56 -13.73 4.09
CA PRO A 122 3.38 -12.64 4.63
C PRO A 122 4.59 -12.39 3.72
N ASN A 123 4.74 -11.16 3.26
CA ASN A 123 5.92 -10.69 2.52
C ASN A 123 6.66 -9.68 3.39
N HIS A 124 7.85 -10.05 3.85
CA HIS A 124 8.65 -9.25 4.78
C HIS A 124 9.66 -8.41 4.01
N LEU A 125 9.55 -7.09 4.11
CA LEU A 125 10.44 -6.10 3.52
C LEU A 125 11.33 -5.51 4.61
N ARG A 126 12.65 -5.51 4.37
CA ARG A 126 13.63 -4.96 5.31
C ARG A 126 14.90 -4.52 4.61
N GLY A 127 15.61 -3.57 5.21
CA GLY A 127 16.90 -3.10 4.68
C GLY A 127 16.75 -2.63 3.22
N PRO A 128 17.45 -3.24 2.25
CA PRO A 128 17.40 -2.79 0.84
C PRO A 128 16.01 -2.77 0.21
N ASP A 129 15.08 -3.64 0.65
CA ASP A 129 13.71 -3.72 0.12
C ASP A 129 12.91 -2.42 0.40
N LEU A 130 13.36 -1.63 1.37
CA LEU A 130 12.75 -0.37 1.82
C LEU A 130 13.50 0.85 1.28
N GLY A 131 14.32 0.69 0.23
CA GLY A 131 15.19 1.75 -0.29
C GLY A 131 16.27 2.15 0.72
N ALA A 132 16.77 3.39 0.64
CA ALA A 132 17.90 3.81 1.47
C ALA A 132 17.51 4.14 2.92
N LYS A 133 16.28 4.61 3.14
CA LYS A 133 15.81 5.12 4.44
C LYS A 133 14.37 4.73 4.81
N GLY A 134 13.71 3.89 4.03
CA GLY A 134 12.32 3.53 4.31
C GLY A 134 11.31 4.65 4.05
N GLU A 135 11.70 5.64 3.25
CA GLU A 135 10.78 6.73 2.89
C GLU A 135 9.82 6.26 1.81
N TRP A 136 8.60 5.96 2.21
CA TRP A 136 7.55 5.53 1.30
C TRP A 136 7.23 6.64 0.30
N ALA A 137 7.25 6.32 -1.00
CA ALA A 137 7.02 7.23 -2.13
C ALA A 137 5.72 6.90 -2.91
N GLY A 138 4.84 6.09 -2.32
CA GLY A 138 3.56 5.70 -2.90
C GLY A 138 3.52 4.26 -3.41
N ALA A 139 2.55 3.98 -4.27
CA ALA A 139 2.33 2.65 -4.83
C ALA A 139 1.75 2.71 -6.24
N THR A 140 1.88 1.63 -7.01
CA THR A 140 1.18 1.47 -8.29
C THR A 140 0.42 0.15 -8.32
N GLY A 141 -0.50 0.02 -9.28
CA GLY A 141 -0.92 -1.30 -9.73
C GLY A 141 0.25 -2.07 -10.34
N ARG A 142 0.07 -3.38 -10.49
CA ARG A 142 1.04 -4.34 -11.01
C ARG A 142 1.52 -3.98 -12.42
N ASP A 143 0.60 -3.55 -13.26
CA ASP A 143 0.84 -3.24 -14.66
C ASP A 143 -0.20 -2.22 -15.18
N ASN A 144 -0.28 -2.03 -16.50
CA ASN A 144 -1.21 -1.09 -17.10
C ASN A 144 -2.67 -1.54 -17.13
N LEU A 145 -2.97 -2.76 -16.66
CA LEU A 145 -4.31 -3.34 -16.62
C LEU A 145 -4.81 -3.58 -15.18
N HIS A 146 -3.93 -3.98 -14.27
CA HIS A 146 -4.30 -4.51 -12.95
C HIS A 146 -3.86 -3.60 -11.79
N GLY A 147 -4.66 -3.54 -10.72
CA GLY A 147 -4.36 -2.70 -9.56
C GLY A 147 -5.43 -2.72 -8.48
N ALA A 148 -6.49 -1.93 -8.65
CA ALA A 148 -7.57 -1.80 -7.68
C ALA A 148 -8.91 -1.45 -8.35
N ASP A 149 -10.01 -1.95 -7.79
CA ASP A 149 -11.36 -1.53 -8.18
C ASP A 149 -12.31 -1.51 -6.97
N ALA A 150 -13.01 -2.63 -6.71
CA ALA A 150 -13.85 -2.79 -5.52
C ALA A 150 -13.02 -2.77 -4.23
N VAL A 151 -11.83 -3.37 -4.28
CA VAL A 151 -10.81 -3.37 -3.22
C VAL A 151 -9.43 -3.13 -3.85
N VAL A 152 -8.36 -3.17 -3.06
CA VAL A 152 -6.99 -3.16 -3.59
C VAL A 152 -6.56 -4.58 -3.92
N ASP A 153 -6.62 -4.95 -5.20
CA ASP A 153 -6.28 -6.29 -5.68
C ASP A 153 -4.77 -6.54 -5.61
N ASN A 154 -3.97 -5.56 -5.99
CA ASN A 154 -2.53 -5.64 -5.93
C ASN A 154 -1.84 -4.28 -5.80
N MET A 155 -0.57 -4.32 -5.41
CA MET A 155 0.29 -3.14 -5.34
C MET A 155 1.76 -3.47 -5.58
N ILE A 156 2.47 -2.56 -6.24
CA ILE A 156 3.92 -2.42 -6.17
C ILE A 156 4.19 -1.23 -5.24
N LEU A 157 4.99 -1.44 -4.21
CA LEU A 157 5.39 -0.39 -3.27
C LEU A 157 6.66 0.30 -3.78
N TYR A 158 6.74 1.61 -3.57
CA TYR A 158 7.90 2.40 -3.96
C TYR A 158 8.51 3.12 -2.75
N PHE A 159 9.83 3.04 -2.61
CA PHE A 159 10.58 3.74 -1.56
C PHE A 159 11.68 4.59 -2.18
N LYS A 160 12.13 5.64 -1.48
CA LYS A 160 13.23 6.48 -1.98
C LYS A 160 14.60 5.81 -1.79
N GLU A 161 15.46 5.94 -2.80
CA GLU A 161 16.90 5.57 -2.78
C GLU A 161 17.78 6.68 -2.17
#